data_AF-A0A099P4Y5-F1
#
_entry.id   AF-A0A099P4Y5-F1
#
_cell.length_a   1.000
_cell.length_b   1.000
_cell.length_c   1.000
_cell.angle_alpha   90.00
_cell.angle_beta   90.00
_cell.angle_gamma   90.00
#
_symmetry.space_group_name_H-M   'P 1'
#
loop_
_entity.id
_entity.type
_entity.pdbx_description
1 polymer ?
#
loop_
_entity_poly.entity_id
_entity_poly.type
_entity_poly.pdbx_seq_one_letter_code
_entity_poly.pdbx_strand_id
1 'polypeptide(L)'
;MSGCFLEDGAELMRNEYVLLTPLFSVLTAITICGFVMNRYLREEALAKYVLHHTDNVLVTQFKELEDALGERRDVEQERNRLSAQDNYAQWTKLNRRVEKLNEKVDVLSREMETYRRGRIDQYRRWIKYAVHGPQYFVKLWFANRPVLYWRGGLTTSNNWLTWMTAFPWGEKDSVTGMFWIVALERLLTVLVSFNEDVSRYRELRRCSSSKKDL
;
A
#
# COMPACT_ATOMS: atom_id res chain seq x y z
N MET A 1 -54.66 -8.15 28.99
CA MET A 1 -54.09 -6.93 28.37
C MET A 1 -52.58 -7.03 28.09
N SER A 2 -52.00 -8.25 27.98
CA SER A 2 -50.57 -8.44 27.72
C SER A 2 -50.24 -8.99 26.32
N GLY A 3 -51.26 -9.18 25.47
CA GLY A 3 -51.11 -9.72 24.11
C GLY A 3 -50.81 -8.65 23.04
N CYS A 4 -51.41 -7.46 23.14
CA CYS A 4 -51.25 -6.40 22.13
C CYS A 4 -49.82 -5.86 22.04
N PHE A 5 -49.08 -5.78 23.15
CA PHE A 5 -47.75 -5.15 23.17
C PHE A 5 -46.66 -6.01 22.49
N LEU A 6 -46.90 -7.33 22.34
CA LEU A 6 -45.94 -8.25 21.70
C LEU A 6 -46.14 -8.35 20.18
N GLU A 7 -47.38 -8.19 19.68
CA GLU A 7 -47.65 -8.19 18.25
C GLU A 7 -47.19 -6.88 17.58
N ASP A 8 -47.43 -5.73 18.21
CA ASP A 8 -46.98 -4.43 17.71
C ASP A 8 -45.44 -4.33 17.63
N GLY A 9 -44.72 -4.89 18.60
CA GLY A 9 -43.26 -4.96 18.58
C GLY A 9 -42.71 -5.92 17.51
N ALA A 10 -43.42 -6.99 17.19
CA ALA A 10 -43.00 -7.96 16.17
C ALA A 10 -43.19 -7.43 14.75
N GLU A 11 -44.17 -6.57 14.50
CA GLU A 11 -44.36 -5.91 13.20
C GLU A 11 -43.38 -4.74 12.96
N LEU A 12 -43.10 -3.93 13.99
CA LEU A 12 -42.06 -2.89 13.95
C LEU A 12 -40.68 -3.48 13.64
N MET A 13 -40.31 -4.55 14.35
CA MET A 13 -39.06 -5.26 14.12
C MET A 13 -38.98 -5.83 12.69
N ARG A 14 -40.07 -6.39 12.16
CA ARG A 14 -40.11 -6.95 10.79
C ARG A 14 -39.80 -5.91 9.71
N ASN A 15 -40.33 -4.70 9.85
CA ASN A 15 -40.08 -3.60 8.90
C ASN A 15 -38.64 -3.05 8.99
N GLU A 16 -38.06 -3.00 10.18
CA GLU A 16 -36.67 -2.57 10.37
C GLU A 16 -35.68 -3.54 9.72
N TYR A 17 -35.89 -4.86 9.85
CA TYR A 17 -35.03 -5.87 9.20
C TYR A 17 -35.10 -5.82 7.66
N VAL A 18 -36.26 -5.51 7.09
CA VAL A 18 -36.44 -5.39 5.63
C VAL A 18 -35.67 -4.20 5.06
N LEU A 19 -35.49 -3.11 5.83
CA LEU A 19 -34.71 -1.94 5.44
C LEU A 19 -33.20 -2.09 5.71
N LEU A 20 -32.82 -2.85 6.74
CA LEU A 20 -31.42 -3.11 7.09
C LEU A 20 -30.72 -4.09 6.14
N THR A 21 -31.46 -5.08 5.63
CA THR A 21 -30.96 -6.09 4.69
C THR A 21 -30.39 -5.50 3.38
N PRO A 22 -31.08 -4.58 2.67
CA PRO A 22 -30.52 -3.97 1.46
C PRO A 22 -29.33 -3.07 1.79
N LEU A 23 -29.36 -2.33 2.90
CA LEU A 23 -28.23 -1.48 3.33
C LEU A 23 -26.97 -2.31 3.60
N PHE A 24 -27.11 -3.46 4.26
CA PHE A 24 -26.03 -4.42 4.47
C PHE A 24 -25.46 -4.93 3.14
N SER A 25 -26.32 -5.32 2.19
CA SER A 25 -25.90 -5.84 0.89
C SER A 25 -25.19 -4.80 0.02
N VAL A 26 -25.62 -3.55 0.08
CA VAL A 26 -24.97 -2.45 -0.63
C VAL A 26 -23.62 -2.14 0.01
N LEU A 27 -23.54 -2.14 1.34
CA LEU A 27 -22.29 -1.89 2.06
C LEU A 27 -21.25 -3.00 1.81
N THR A 28 -21.66 -4.27 1.78
CA THR A 28 -20.77 -5.38 1.41
C THR A 28 -20.31 -5.27 -0.05
N ALA A 29 -21.21 -4.94 -0.98
CA ALA A 29 -20.85 -4.79 -2.39
C ALA A 29 -19.84 -3.62 -2.60
N ILE A 30 -20.09 -2.46 -1.97
CA ILE A 30 -19.20 -1.30 -2.04
C ILE A 30 -17.82 -1.61 -1.45
N THR A 31 -17.76 -2.32 -0.33
CA THR A 31 -16.48 -2.69 0.30
C THR A 31 -15.69 -3.69 -0.52
N ILE A 32 -16.33 -4.70 -1.10
CA ILE A 32 -15.68 -5.66 -2.02
C ILE A 32 -15.17 -4.93 -3.26
N CYS A 33 -16.01 -4.11 -3.90
CA CYS A 33 -15.61 -3.34 -5.09
C CYS A 33 -14.45 -2.40 -4.76
N GLY A 34 -14.50 -1.69 -3.63
CA GLY A 34 -13.42 -0.84 -3.16
C GLY A 34 -12.12 -1.61 -2.92
N PHE A 35 -12.20 -2.80 -2.30
CA PHE A 35 -11.04 -3.66 -2.07
C PHE A 35 -10.38 -4.09 -3.39
N VAL A 36 -11.17 -4.58 -4.34
CA VAL A 36 -10.69 -5.00 -5.67
C VAL A 36 -10.09 -3.83 -6.44
N MET A 37 -10.78 -2.69 -6.48
CA MET A 37 -10.32 -1.49 -7.18
C MET A 37 -8.99 -0.97 -6.62
N ASN A 38 -8.82 -0.95 -5.29
CA ASN A 38 -7.56 -0.54 -4.66
C ASN A 38 -6.39 -1.44 -5.05
N ARG A 39 -6.64 -2.75 -5.11
CA ARG A 39 -5.62 -3.72 -5.52
C ARG A 39 -5.19 -3.52 -6.96
N TYR A 40 -6.16 -3.36 -7.87
CA TYR A 40 -5.89 -3.16 -9.30
C TYR A 40 -5.19 -1.82 -9.60
N LEU A 41 -5.72 -0.72 -9.04
CA LEU A 41 -5.18 0.63 -9.30
C LEU A 41 -3.77 0.82 -8.76
N ARG A 42 -3.39 0.15 -7.67
CA ARG A 42 -2.08 0.32 -7.05
C ARG A 42 -0.95 -0.16 -7.95
N GLU A 43 -1.11 -1.29 -8.61
CA GLU A 43 -0.07 -1.89 -9.45
C GLU A 43 0.09 -1.09 -10.75
N GLU A 44 -1.01 -0.74 -11.40
CA GLU A 44 -0.96 0.05 -12.63
C GLU A 44 -0.49 1.49 -12.41
N ALA A 45 -0.97 2.16 -11.36
CA ALA A 45 -0.62 3.57 -11.13
C ALA A 45 0.84 3.76 -10.75
N LEU A 46 1.44 2.78 -10.07
CA LEU A 46 2.86 2.80 -9.72
C LEU A 46 3.73 2.48 -10.95
N ALA A 47 3.33 1.50 -11.76
CA ALA A 47 4.02 1.18 -13.01
C ALA A 47 3.98 2.35 -14.01
N LYS A 48 2.81 2.96 -14.22
CA LYS A 48 2.63 4.12 -15.11
C LYS A 48 3.44 5.33 -14.63
N TYR A 49 3.53 5.54 -13.32
CA TYR A 49 4.35 6.62 -12.76
C TYR A 49 5.84 6.43 -13.00
N VAL A 50 6.36 5.22 -12.72
CA VAL A 50 7.79 4.92 -12.96
C VAL A 50 8.15 5.10 -14.44
N LEU A 51 7.23 4.76 -15.35
CA LEU A 51 7.45 4.90 -16.80
C LEU A 51 7.32 6.34 -17.30
N HIS A 52 6.41 7.13 -16.73
CA HIS A 52 6.11 8.47 -17.23
C HIS A 52 6.95 9.57 -16.59
N HIS A 53 7.43 9.36 -15.36
CA HIS A 53 8.13 10.37 -14.56
C HIS A 53 9.63 10.06 -14.47
N THR A 54 10.30 10.04 -15.62
CA THR A 54 11.70 10.48 -15.70
C THR A 54 11.69 12.01 -15.78
N ASP A 55 11.71 12.66 -14.62
CA ASP A 55 11.69 14.13 -14.52
C ASP A 55 12.87 14.76 -15.27
N ASN A 56 12.66 15.91 -15.90
CA ASN A 56 13.74 16.66 -16.58
C ASN A 56 14.91 16.98 -15.63
N VAL A 57 14.62 17.17 -14.34
CA VAL A 57 15.64 17.35 -13.28
C VAL A 57 16.49 16.09 -13.09
N LEU A 58 15.86 14.92 -13.14
CA LEU A 58 16.58 13.66 -13.05
C LEU A 58 17.46 13.46 -14.29
N VAL A 59 16.95 13.82 -15.47
CA VAL A 59 17.69 13.77 -16.73
C VAL A 59 18.89 14.73 -16.73
N THR A 60 18.74 15.95 -16.22
CA THR A 60 19.86 16.90 -16.10
C THR A 60 20.91 16.39 -15.12
N GLN A 61 20.49 15.85 -13.97
CA GLN A 61 21.39 15.26 -12.98
C GLN A 61 22.10 14.01 -13.54
N PHE A 62 21.42 13.20 -14.36
CA PHE A 62 22.04 12.06 -15.05
C PHE A 62 23.12 12.52 -16.03
N LYS A 63 22.83 13.60 -16.76
CA LYS A 63 23.79 14.18 -17.70
C LYS A 63 25.01 14.75 -16.97
N GLU A 64 24.80 15.50 -15.89
CA GLU A 64 25.90 16.04 -15.07
C GLU A 64 26.78 14.93 -14.46
N LEU A 65 26.17 13.82 -14.06
CA LEU A 65 26.88 12.63 -13.58
C LEU A 65 27.69 11.96 -14.71
N GLU A 66 27.10 11.82 -15.90
CA GLU A 66 27.78 11.25 -17.07
C GLU A 66 28.97 12.11 -17.50
N ASP A 67 28.80 13.44 -17.53
CA ASP A 67 29.86 14.40 -17.83
C ASP A 67 31.00 14.30 -16.80
N ALA A 68 30.69 14.22 -15.50
CA ALA A 68 31.69 14.07 -14.44
C ALA A 68 32.43 12.72 -14.50
N LEU A 69 31.73 11.63 -14.85
CA LEU A 69 32.34 10.32 -15.06
C LEU A 69 33.25 10.30 -16.29
N GLY A 70 32.85 10.99 -17.36
CA GLY A 70 33.67 11.21 -18.56
C GLY A 70 34.96 11.94 -18.21
N GLU A 71 34.86 13.10 -17.55
CA GLU A 71 36.03 13.88 -17.13
C GLU A 71 36.95 13.06 -16.20
N ARG A 72 36.38 12.29 -15.27
CA ARG A 72 37.18 11.40 -14.40
C ARG A 72 37.97 10.38 -15.22
N ARG A 73 37.34 9.72 -16.19
CA ARG A 73 38.00 8.72 -17.04
C ARG A 73 39.15 9.35 -17.83
N ASP A 74 38.97 10.54 -18.37
CA ASP A 74 40.01 11.23 -19.14
C ASP A 74 41.21 11.59 -18.26
N VAL A 75 40.97 12.11 -17.05
CA VAL A 75 42.03 12.43 -16.08
C VAL A 75 42.75 11.18 -15.57
N GLU A 76 42.04 10.07 -15.38
CA GLU A 76 42.65 8.79 -15.02
C GLU A 76 43.55 8.25 -16.14
N GLN A 77 43.12 8.38 -17.41
CA GLN A 77 43.95 8.01 -18.54
C GLN A 77 45.22 8.87 -18.61
N GLU A 78 45.12 10.17 -18.39
CA GLU A 78 46.27 11.08 -18.37
C GLU A 78 47.24 10.73 -17.23
N ARG A 79 46.72 10.47 -16.02
CA ARG A 79 47.51 10.03 -14.88
C ARG A 79 48.24 8.71 -15.16
N ASN A 80 47.57 7.75 -15.79
CA ASN A 80 48.14 6.43 -16.07
C ASN A 80 49.21 6.47 -17.18
N ARG A 81 49.22 7.51 -18.03
CA ARG A 81 50.28 7.73 -19.05
C ARG A 81 51.56 8.33 -18.46
N LEU A 82 51.50 8.90 -17.25
CA LEU A 82 52.63 9.53 -16.58
C LEU A 82 53.31 8.57 -15.60
N SER A 83 54.65 8.52 -15.63
CA SER A 83 55.45 7.89 -14.57
C SER A 83 55.36 8.73 -13.28
N ALA A 84 54.94 8.10 -12.18
CA ALA A 84 54.75 8.76 -10.90
C ALA A 84 56.06 9.22 -10.24
N GLN A 85 57.18 8.55 -10.54
CA GLN A 85 58.49 8.86 -9.95
C GLN A 85 59.13 10.08 -10.63
N ASP A 86 59.10 10.12 -11.97
CA ASP A 86 59.76 11.19 -12.74
C ASP A 86 58.95 12.50 -12.71
N ASN A 87 57.63 12.39 -12.67
CA ASN A 87 56.71 13.53 -12.77
C ASN A 87 55.85 13.69 -11.51
N TYR A 88 56.42 13.48 -10.33
CA TYR A 88 55.69 13.46 -9.05
C TYR A 88 54.79 14.70 -8.84
N ALA A 89 55.25 15.89 -9.21
CA ALA A 89 54.47 17.12 -9.08
C ALA A 89 53.20 17.10 -9.96
N GLN A 90 53.30 16.64 -11.21
CA GLN A 90 52.16 16.51 -12.11
C GLN A 90 51.24 15.36 -11.69
N TRP A 91 51.82 14.23 -11.31
CA TRP A 91 51.08 13.07 -10.81
C TRP A 91 50.23 13.44 -9.58
N THR A 92 50.81 14.15 -8.61
CA THR A 92 50.09 14.61 -7.41
C THR A 92 48.93 15.55 -7.77
N LYS A 93 49.13 16.44 -8.75
CA LYS A 93 48.09 17.37 -9.22
C LYS A 93 46.93 16.62 -9.89
N LEU A 94 47.22 15.63 -10.73
CA LEU A 94 46.21 14.77 -11.36
C LEU A 94 45.48 13.93 -10.32
N ASN A 95 46.19 13.37 -9.34
CA ASN A 95 45.56 12.56 -8.30
C ASN A 95 44.56 13.37 -7.47
N ARG A 96 44.92 14.61 -7.08
CA ARG A 96 43.97 15.54 -6.42
C ARG A 96 42.77 15.88 -7.28
N ARG A 97 42.92 15.91 -8.61
CA ARG A 97 41.78 16.15 -9.53
C ARG A 97 40.86 14.93 -9.58
N VAL A 98 41.42 13.71 -9.64
CA VAL A 98 40.65 12.45 -9.55
C VAL A 98 39.90 12.35 -8.23
N GLU A 99 40.54 12.68 -7.11
CA GLU A 99 39.89 12.69 -5.79
C GLU A 99 38.69 13.64 -5.75
N LYS A 100 38.85 14.87 -6.25
CA LYS A 100 37.74 15.84 -6.37
C LYS A 100 36.60 15.36 -7.27
N LEU A 101 36.94 14.73 -8.40
CA LEU A 101 35.95 14.19 -9.33
C LEU A 101 35.19 13.00 -8.72
N ASN A 102 35.88 12.14 -7.96
CA ASN A 102 35.24 11.05 -7.22
C ASN A 102 34.27 11.59 -6.15
N GLU A 103 34.67 12.59 -5.38
CA GLU A 103 33.79 13.24 -4.41
C GLU A 103 32.55 13.82 -5.09
N LYS A 104 32.72 14.50 -6.23
CA LYS A 104 31.60 15.05 -7.01
C LYS A 104 30.65 13.96 -7.51
N VAL A 105 31.18 12.85 -8.02
CA VAL A 105 30.40 11.69 -8.49
C VAL A 105 29.61 11.05 -7.34
N ASP A 106 30.23 10.88 -6.18
CA ASP A 106 29.59 10.30 -5.01
C ASP A 106 28.46 11.19 -4.48
N VAL A 107 28.67 12.51 -4.44
CA VAL A 107 27.66 13.48 -4.02
C VAL A 107 26.48 13.48 -4.99
N LEU A 108 26.73 13.62 -6.30
CA LEU A 108 25.69 13.60 -7.33
C LEU A 108 24.89 12.29 -7.30
N SER A 109 25.56 11.15 -7.17
CA SER A 109 24.90 9.85 -7.10
C SER A 109 23.96 9.76 -5.89
N ARG A 110 24.40 10.23 -4.71
CA ARG A 110 23.57 10.26 -3.49
C ARG A 110 22.39 11.22 -3.61
N GLU A 111 22.60 12.40 -4.17
CA GLU A 111 21.53 13.38 -4.41
C GLU A 111 20.46 12.82 -5.35
N MET A 112 20.88 12.14 -6.43
CA MET A 112 19.94 11.49 -7.35
C MET A 112 19.13 10.38 -6.69
N GLU A 113 19.77 9.52 -5.91
CA GLU A 113 19.07 8.45 -5.21
C GLU A 113 18.09 8.99 -4.15
N THR A 114 18.46 10.03 -3.43
CA THR A 114 17.59 10.65 -2.41
C THR A 114 16.42 11.38 -3.06
N TYR A 115 16.66 12.13 -4.14
CA TYR A 115 15.62 12.78 -4.93
C TYR A 115 14.62 11.77 -5.50
N ARG A 116 15.13 10.71 -6.15
CA ARG A 116 14.30 9.65 -6.72
C ARG A 116 13.45 8.96 -5.65
N ARG A 117 14.06 8.58 -4.52
CA ARG A 117 13.33 7.97 -3.40
C ARG A 117 12.25 8.90 -2.85
N GLY A 118 12.60 10.17 -2.60
CA GLY A 118 11.66 11.16 -2.09
C GLY A 118 10.44 11.36 -2.99
N ARG A 119 10.65 11.41 -4.31
CA ARG A 119 9.57 11.53 -5.32
C ARG A 119 8.70 10.28 -5.36
N ILE A 120 9.30 9.09 -5.40
CA ILE A 120 8.56 7.81 -5.35
C ILE A 120 7.72 7.73 -4.07
N ASP A 121 8.29 8.09 -2.93
CA ASP A 121 7.59 8.04 -1.64
C ASP A 121 6.45 9.07 -1.58
N GLN A 122 6.65 10.28 -2.09
CA GLN A 122 5.61 11.30 -2.17
C GLN A 122 4.44 10.82 -3.04
N TYR A 123 4.74 10.27 -4.22
CA TYR A 123 3.71 9.77 -5.11
C TYR A 123 2.99 8.53 -4.55
N ARG A 124 3.73 7.62 -3.90
CA ARG A 124 3.14 6.48 -3.18
C ARG A 124 2.17 6.96 -2.09
N ARG A 125 2.51 8.03 -1.36
CA ARG A 125 1.58 8.66 -0.40
C ARG A 125 0.36 9.23 -1.11
N TRP A 126 0.52 9.95 -2.21
CA TRP A 126 -0.60 10.51 -2.98
C TRP A 126 -1.55 9.44 -3.51
N ILE A 127 -1.05 8.38 -4.15
CA ILE A 127 -1.89 7.24 -4.58
C ILE A 127 -2.60 6.65 -3.36
N LYS A 128 -1.88 6.44 -2.25
CA LYS A 128 -2.47 5.89 -1.04
C LYS A 128 -3.65 6.75 -0.56
N TYR A 129 -3.50 8.07 -0.53
CA TYR A 129 -4.58 8.98 -0.14
C TYR A 129 -5.71 9.03 -1.18
N ALA A 130 -5.42 9.06 -2.48
CA ALA A 130 -6.43 9.08 -3.53
C ALA A 130 -7.28 7.81 -3.54
N VAL A 131 -6.67 6.65 -3.28
CA VAL A 131 -7.36 5.36 -3.30
C VAL A 131 -8.05 5.06 -1.97
N HIS A 132 -7.38 5.29 -0.84
CA HIS A 132 -7.97 4.98 0.46
C HIS A 132 -8.85 6.10 1.02
N GLY A 133 -8.66 7.35 0.60
CA GLY A 133 -9.42 8.51 1.09
C GLY A 133 -10.93 8.33 0.94
N PRO A 134 -11.43 8.02 -0.26
CA PRO A 134 -12.86 7.72 -0.47
C PRO A 134 -13.34 6.54 0.38
N GLN A 135 -12.52 5.50 0.57
CA GLN A 135 -12.88 4.35 1.40
C GLN A 135 -13.02 4.74 2.87
N TYR A 136 -12.09 5.53 3.41
CA TYR A 136 -12.17 6.03 4.77
C TYR A 136 -13.36 6.98 4.95
N PHE A 137 -13.68 7.79 3.94
CA PHE A 137 -14.86 8.63 3.97
C PHE A 137 -16.15 7.81 4.06
N VAL A 138 -16.31 6.77 3.24
CA VAL A 138 -17.45 5.84 3.31
C VAL A 138 -17.49 5.16 4.68
N LYS A 139 -16.36 4.68 5.20
CA LYS A 139 -16.30 4.07 6.55
C LYS A 139 -16.76 5.01 7.64
N LEU A 140 -16.30 6.27 7.61
CA LEU A 140 -16.70 7.29 8.59
C LEU A 140 -18.19 7.63 8.46
N TRP A 141 -18.71 7.69 7.24
CA TRP A 141 -20.12 7.99 6.99
C TRP A 141 -21.06 6.89 7.52
N PHE A 142 -20.69 5.62 7.33
CA PHE A 142 -21.46 4.47 7.80
C PHE A 142 -21.06 3.99 9.21
N ALA A 143 -20.16 4.69 9.91
CA ALA A 143 -19.63 4.24 11.20
C ALA A 143 -20.70 4.16 12.29
N ASN A 144 -21.65 5.11 12.28
CA ASN A 144 -22.68 5.25 13.32
C ASN A 144 -23.97 4.50 12.99
N ARG A 145 -24.04 3.80 11.84
CA ARG A 145 -25.27 3.13 11.41
C ARG A 145 -25.23 1.67 11.86
N PRO A 146 -26.22 1.21 12.65
CA PRO A 146 -26.41 -0.21 12.91
C PRO A 146 -26.84 -0.87 11.60
N VAL A 147 -26.16 -1.96 11.21
CA VAL A 147 -26.41 -2.62 9.93
C VAL A 147 -27.09 -3.98 10.14
N LEU A 148 -26.84 -4.61 11.29
CA LEU A 148 -27.45 -5.88 11.63
C LEU A 148 -27.74 -5.91 13.13
N TYR A 149 -28.98 -6.20 13.50
CA TYR A 149 -29.36 -6.46 14.89
C TYR A 149 -29.37 -7.96 15.14
N TRP A 150 -28.89 -8.36 16.31
CA TRP A 150 -28.98 -9.75 16.74
C TRP A 150 -30.41 -10.06 17.19
N ARG A 151 -31.05 -11.10 16.62
CA ARG A 151 -32.41 -11.48 17.02
C ARG A 151 -32.36 -12.11 18.42
N GLY A 152 -32.94 -11.41 19.40
CA GLY A 152 -33.47 -11.92 20.67
C GLY A 152 -32.59 -12.89 21.49
N GLY A 153 -31.92 -12.35 22.52
CA GLY A 153 -31.62 -13.08 23.75
C GLY A 153 -30.26 -13.80 23.85
N LEU A 154 -29.51 -13.97 22.76
CA LEU A 154 -28.17 -14.57 22.85
C LEU A 154 -27.12 -13.64 23.48
N THR A 155 -27.42 -12.34 23.59
CA THR A 155 -26.50 -11.28 24.02
C THR A 155 -26.92 -10.59 25.33
N THR A 156 -27.89 -11.13 26.07
CA THR A 156 -28.28 -10.64 27.42
C THR A 156 -27.13 -10.70 28.44
N SER A 157 -25.99 -11.31 28.09
CA SER A 157 -24.76 -11.23 28.85
C SER A 157 -23.84 -10.16 28.25
N ASN A 158 -23.48 -9.16 29.06
CA ASN A 158 -22.45 -8.15 28.80
C ASN A 158 -21.08 -8.81 28.51
N ASN A 159 -20.94 -9.42 27.33
CA ASN A 159 -19.74 -10.08 26.87
C ASN A 159 -18.89 -9.10 26.04
N TRP A 160 -17.58 -9.29 26.05
CA TRP A 160 -16.64 -8.48 25.26
C TRP A 160 -16.99 -8.41 23.77
N LEU A 161 -17.65 -9.45 23.23
CA LEU A 161 -18.11 -9.53 21.83
C LEU A 161 -19.18 -8.49 21.49
N THR A 162 -20.15 -8.23 22.38
CA THR A 162 -21.20 -7.22 22.12
C THR A 162 -20.61 -5.82 22.13
N TRP A 163 -19.62 -5.58 23.00
CA TRP A 163 -18.87 -4.33 22.99
C TRP A 163 -18.05 -4.14 21.70
N MET A 164 -17.34 -5.18 21.23
CA MET A 164 -16.52 -5.08 20.01
C MET A 164 -17.36 -4.86 18.75
N THR A 165 -18.51 -5.52 18.65
CA THR A 165 -19.41 -5.40 17.50
C THR A 165 -20.15 -4.06 17.47
N ALA A 166 -20.39 -3.45 18.63
CA ALA A 166 -20.99 -2.12 18.78
C ALA A 166 -19.96 -0.97 18.72
N PHE A 167 -18.65 -1.23 18.84
CA PHE A 167 -17.62 -0.20 18.79
C PHE A 167 -17.57 0.49 17.40
N PRO A 168 -17.36 1.81 17.28
CA PRO A 168 -17.11 2.82 18.34
C PRO A 168 -18.35 3.54 18.90
N TRP A 169 -19.47 3.58 18.17
CA TRP A 169 -20.65 4.41 18.49
C TRP A 169 -22.00 3.72 18.23
N GLY A 170 -22.02 2.39 18.23
CA GLY A 170 -23.21 1.60 17.96
C GLY A 170 -24.13 1.41 19.16
N GLU A 171 -25.40 1.11 18.87
CA GLU A 171 -26.36 0.68 19.86
C GLU A 171 -26.00 -0.72 20.40
N LYS A 172 -26.32 -0.99 21.67
CA LYS A 172 -26.13 -2.31 22.27
C LYS A 172 -26.92 -3.35 21.47
N ASP A 173 -26.33 -4.53 21.27
CA ASP A 173 -26.89 -5.64 20.49
C ASP A 173 -27.01 -5.41 18.97
N SER A 174 -26.28 -4.42 18.45
CA SER A 174 -26.14 -4.17 17.01
C SER A 174 -24.71 -4.36 16.52
N VAL A 175 -24.57 -4.73 15.24
CA VAL A 175 -23.30 -4.73 14.51
C VAL A 175 -23.20 -3.41 13.76
N THR A 176 -22.17 -2.62 14.08
CA THR A 176 -21.91 -1.37 13.39
C THR A 176 -21.41 -1.61 11.96
N GLY A 177 -21.72 -0.67 11.07
CA GLY A 177 -21.15 -0.66 9.72
C GLY A 177 -19.62 -0.65 9.75
N MET A 178 -19.01 0.08 10.69
CA MET A 178 -17.55 0.13 10.83
C MET A 178 -16.94 -1.23 11.16
N PHE A 179 -17.47 -1.94 12.17
CA PHE A 179 -16.98 -3.27 12.53
C PHE A 179 -17.12 -4.23 11.35
N TRP A 180 -18.28 -4.21 10.69
CA TRP A 180 -18.54 -5.06 9.53
C TRP A 180 -17.58 -4.81 8.36
N ILE A 181 -17.36 -3.55 8.00
CA ILE A 181 -16.43 -3.17 6.93
C ILE A 181 -15.01 -3.65 7.26
N VAL A 182 -14.55 -3.42 8.49
CA VAL A 182 -13.21 -3.84 8.92
C VAL A 182 -13.08 -5.36 8.92
N ALA A 183 -14.08 -6.08 9.42
CA ALA A 183 -14.10 -7.54 9.45
C ALA A 183 -14.04 -8.12 8.03
N LEU A 184 -14.84 -7.57 7.10
CA LEU A 184 -14.89 -8.00 5.71
C LEU A 184 -13.56 -7.74 4.99
N GLU A 185 -12.95 -6.57 5.17
CA GLU A 185 -11.64 -6.27 4.59
C GLU A 185 -10.54 -7.21 5.10
N ARG A 186 -10.56 -7.54 6.39
CA ARG A 186 -9.61 -8.50 6.98
C ARG A 186 -9.81 -9.89 6.39
N LEU A 187 -11.06 -10.34 6.27
CA LEU A 187 -11.39 -11.62 5.66
C LEU A 187 -10.93 -11.67 4.20
N LEU A 188 -11.22 -10.65 3.40
CA LEU A 188 -10.75 -10.56 2.00
C LEU A 188 -9.23 -10.60 1.90
N THR A 189 -8.52 -9.90 2.79
CA THR A 189 -7.05 -9.91 2.82
C THR A 189 -6.50 -11.30 3.08
N VAL A 190 -7.05 -12.01 4.08
CA VAL A 190 -6.63 -13.38 4.44
C VAL A 190 -6.93 -14.36 3.31
N LEU A 191 -8.09 -14.26 2.67
CA LEU A 191 -8.46 -15.13 1.55
C LEU A 191 -7.50 -14.96 0.36
N VAL A 192 -7.16 -13.72 0.05
CA VAL A 192 -6.24 -13.44 -1.05
C VAL A 192 -4.81 -13.89 -0.72
N SER A 193 -4.31 -13.61 0.48
CA SER A 193 -2.97 -14.08 0.88
C SER A 193 -2.90 -15.61 0.89
N PHE A 194 -3.95 -16.27 1.39
CA PHE A 194 -4.05 -17.72 1.36
C PHE A 194 -4.00 -18.28 -0.07
N ASN A 195 -4.71 -17.65 -1.01
CA ASN A 195 -4.69 -18.07 -2.41
C ASN A 195 -3.30 -17.89 -3.07
N GLU A 196 -2.60 -16.81 -2.74
CA GLU A 196 -1.22 -16.56 -3.21
C GLU A 196 -0.25 -17.61 -2.66
N ASP A 197 -0.33 -17.93 -1.36
CA ASP A 197 0.52 -18.91 -0.71
C ASP A 197 0.31 -20.32 -1.29
N VAL A 198 -0.95 -20.69 -1.51
CA VAL A 198 -1.30 -21.97 -2.16
C VAL A 198 -0.73 -22.03 -3.58
N SER A 199 -0.81 -20.95 -4.34
CA SER A 199 -0.29 -20.87 -5.71
C SER A 199 1.23 -21.03 -5.74
N ARG A 200 1.94 -20.31 -4.86
CA ARG A 200 3.40 -20.41 -4.68
C ARG A 200 3.83 -21.81 -4.28
N TYR A 201 3.10 -22.45 -3.37
CA TYR A 201 3.39 -23.83 -2.95
C TYR A 201 3.26 -24.84 -4.11
N ARG A 202 2.27 -24.68 -5.01
CA ARG A 202 2.14 -25.52 -6.21
C ARG A 202 3.29 -25.35 -7.20
N GLU A 203 3.85 -24.15 -7.32
CA GLU A 203 5.01 -23.88 -8.19
C GLU A 203 6.28 -24.51 -7.64
N LEU A 204 6.55 -24.34 -6.34
CA LEU A 204 7.70 -24.96 -5.68
C LEU A 204 7.66 -26.49 -5.78
N ARG A 205 6.48 -27.09 -5.64
CA ARG A 205 6.30 -28.54 -5.82
C ARG A 205 6.61 -28.97 -7.27
N ARG A 206 6.19 -28.20 -8.28
CA ARG A 206 6.52 -28.46 -9.69
C ARG A 206 8.03 -28.40 -9.95
N CYS A 207 8.71 -27.38 -9.44
CA CYS A 207 10.18 -27.25 -9.59
C CYS A 207 10.96 -28.36 -8.87
N SER A 208 10.48 -28.79 -7.69
CA SER A 208 11.07 -29.92 -6.95
C SER A 208 10.92 -31.25 -7.68
N SER A 209 9.76 -31.48 -8.32
CA SER A 209 9.55 -32.66 -9.17
C SER A 209 10.50 -32.67 -10.37
N SER A 210 10.58 -31.55 -11.11
CA SER A 210 11.43 -31.44 -12.30
C SER A 210 12.93 -31.64 -12.03
N LYS A 211 13.41 -31.36 -10.80
CA LYS A 211 14.81 -31.60 -10.41
C LYS A 211 15.12 -33.06 -10.08
N LYS A 212 14.12 -33.91 -9.83
CA LYS A 212 14.31 -35.34 -9.55
C LYS A 212 14.40 -36.19 -10.81
N ASP A 213 13.96 -35.64 -11.94
CA ASP A 213 13.93 -36.31 -13.24
C ASP A 213 15.19 -36.01 -14.10
N LEU A 214 16.18 -35.31 -13.54
CA LEU A 214 17.47 -34.90 -14.13
C LEU A 214 18.62 -35.52 -13.34
#